data_AF-A0A5C7J3V3-F1
#
_entry.id   AF-A0A5C7J3V3-F1
#
_cell.length_a   1.000
_cell.length_b   1.000
_cell.length_c   1.000
_cell.angle_alpha   90.00
_cell.angle_beta   90.00
_cell.angle_gamma   90.00
#
_symmetry.space_group_name_H-M   'P 1'
#
loop_
_entity.id
_entity.type
_entity.pdbx_description
1 polymer ?
#
loop_
_entity_poly.entity_id
_entity_poly.type
_entity_poly.pdbx_seq_one_letter_code
_entity_poly.pdbx_strand_id
1 'polypeptide(L)' 'MKVKATYVSVWDGGVELSSNCLFDTETKVVSDIDEVYDVDVDVLEEERLELVDGTIIPRESFILEDEVEI' A
#
# COMPACT_ATOMS: atom_id res chain seq x y z
N MET A 1 -11.28 -2.22 -12.16
CA MET A 1 -11.79 -3.42 -11.46
C MET A 1 -11.01 -3.48 -10.16
N LYS A 2 -11.70 -3.39 -9.02
CA LYS A 2 -11.04 -3.36 -7.71
C LYS A 2 -10.84 -4.78 -7.19
N VAL A 3 -9.61 -5.09 -6.78
CA VAL A 3 -9.23 -6.34 -6.14
C VAL A 3 -8.75 -6.06 -4.72
N LYS A 4 -8.93 -7.05 -3.83
CA LYS A 4 -8.37 -6.98 -2.48
C LYS A 4 -6.86 -7.12 -2.56
N ALA A 5 -6.16 -6.26 -1.85
CA ALA A 5 -4.72 -6.26 -1.73
C ALA A 5 -4.34 -5.94 -0.28
N THR A 6 -3.08 -6.19 0.05
CA THR A 6 -2.47 -5.76 1.31
C THR A 6 -1.44 -4.71 0.98
N TYR A 7 -1.61 -3.51 1.52
CA TYR A 7 -0.61 -2.46 1.50
C TYR A 7 0.45 -2.74 2.55
N VAL A 8 1.72 -2.80 2.15
CA VAL A 8 2.83 -3.01 3.06
C VAL A 8 3.79 -1.84 2.95
N SER A 9 4.12 -1.26 4.10
CA SER A 9 5.13 -0.21 4.22
C SER A 9 6.19 -0.64 5.23
N VAL A 10 7.46 -0.42 4.89
CA VAL A 10 8.62 -0.81 5.68
C VAL A 10 9.29 0.45 6.23
N TRP A 11 9.50 0.47 7.53
CA TRP A 11 10.02 1.62 8.27
C TRP A 11 11.20 1.24 9.16
N ASP A 12 11.99 2.22 9.61
CA ASP A 12 13.01 2.08 10.67
C ASP A 12 13.91 0.83 10.60
N GLY A 13 14.40 0.48 9.40
CA GLY A 13 15.33 -0.63 9.17
C GLY A 13 14.68 -2.01 9.17
N GLY A 14 13.34 -2.11 9.05
CA GLY A 14 12.64 -3.39 8.89
C GLY A 14 11.31 -3.55 9.64
N VAL A 15 10.70 -2.49 10.16
CA VAL A 15 9.35 -2.51 10.73
C VAL A 15 8.34 -2.54 9.59
N GLU A 16 7.75 -3.72 9.35
CA GLU A 16 6.73 -3.91 8.32
C GLU A 16 5.33 -3.65 8.87
N LEU A 17 4.62 -2.71 8.27
CA LEU A 17 3.23 -2.39 8.55
C LEU A 17 2.37 -2.82 7.37
N SER A 18 1.43 -3.73 7.65
CA SER A 18 0.52 -4.28 6.64
C SER A 18 -0.93 -3.86 6.91
N SER A 19 -1.58 -3.27 5.91
CA SER A 19 -2.99 -2.85 5.93
C SER A 19 -3.77 -3.49 4.81
N ASN A 20 -5.04 -3.82 5.03
CA ASN A 20 -5.90 -4.21 3.91
C ASN A 20 -6.21 -2.98 3.06
N CYS A 21 -6.33 -3.18 1.76
CA CYS A 21 -6.70 -2.12 0.82
C CYS A 21 -7.39 -2.67 -0.43
N LEU A 22 -7.92 -1.75 -1.25
CA LEU A 22 -8.48 -2.04 -2.55
C LEU A 22 -7.59 -1.47 -3.66
N PHE A 23 -7.06 -2.34 -4.51
CA PHE A 23 -6.28 -1.96 -5.68
C PHE A 23 -7.14 -2.01 -6.94
N ASP A 24 -7.27 -0.90 -7.66
CA ASP A 24 -7.89 -0.89 -8.97
C ASP A 24 -6.87 -1.25 -10.06
N THR A 25 -7.05 -2.40 -10.70
CA THR A 25 -6.10 -2.89 -11.71
C THR A 25 -6.14 -2.10 -13.01
N GLU A 26 -7.18 -1.30 -13.26
CA GLU A 26 -7.32 -0.52 -14.49
C GLU A 26 -6.63 0.84 -14.35
N THR A 27 -6.88 1.54 -13.25
CA THR A 27 -6.29 2.87 -12.98
C THR A 27 -5.00 2.80 -12.19
N LYS A 28 -4.66 1.63 -11.63
CA LYS A 28 -3.54 1.41 -10.72
C LYS A 28 -3.63 2.24 -9.44
N VAL A 29 -4.84 2.60 -9.02
CA VAL A 29 -5.08 3.39 -7.81
C VAL A 29 -5.36 2.47 -6.63
N VAL A 30 -4.71 2.73 -5.50
CA VAL A 30 -4.98 2.08 -4.21
C VAL A 30 -5.88 2.98 -3.38
N SER A 31 -6.95 2.40 -2.87
CA SER A 31 -7.99 3.10 -2.11
C SER A 31 -8.38 2.25 -0.90
N ASP A 32 -9.09 2.86 0.07
CA ASP A 32 -9.65 2.13 1.23
C ASP A 32 -8.55 1.40 2.04
N ILE A 33 -7.40 2.07 2.26
CA ILE A 33 -6.32 1.51 3.08
C ILE A 33 -6.74 1.62 4.55
N ASP A 34 -6.84 0.47 5.23
CA ASP A 34 -7.05 0.45 6.68
C ASP A 34 -5.92 1.20 7.38
N GLU A 35 -6.28 2.19 8.18
CA GLU A 35 -5.31 3.02 8.90
C GLU A 35 -4.70 2.22 10.07
N VAL A 36 -3.37 2.10 10.09
CA VAL A 36 -2.65 1.59 11.27
C VAL A 36 -2.30 2.78 12.14
N TYR A 37 -3.07 2.97 13.20
CA TYR A 37 -2.76 3.94 14.24
C TYR A 37 -1.78 3.34 15.26
N ASP A 38 -0.96 4.18 15.90
CA ASP A 38 -0.07 3.84 17.03
C ASP A 38 1.22 3.07 16.71
N VAL A 39 1.98 3.51 15.71
CA VAL A 39 3.34 3.00 15.43
C VAL A 39 4.35 4.14 15.44
N ASP A 40 5.32 4.04 16.35
CA ASP A 40 6.42 5.00 16.51
C ASP A 40 7.49 4.67 15.46
N VAL A 41 7.26 5.16 14.24
CA VAL A 41 8.16 5.01 13.09
C VAL A 41 8.42 6.39 12.47
N ASP A 42 9.68 6.64 12.11
CA ASP A 42 10.17 7.95 11.66
C ASP A 42 10.56 7.96 10.18
N VAL A 43 11.10 6.84 9.67
CA VAL A 43 11.68 6.78 8.31
C VAL A 43 11.01 5.71 7.49
N LEU A 44 10.31 6.13 6.44
CA LEU A 44 9.77 5.23 5.41
C LEU A 44 10.89 4.82 4.44
N GLU A 45 11.05 3.52 4.24
CA GLU A 45 12.07 2.96 3.35
C GLU A 45 11.48 2.32 2.10
N GLU A 46 10.41 1.54 2.24
CA GLU A 46 9.79 0.81 1.14
C GLU A 46 8.27 0.76 1.25
N GLU A 47 7.59 0.79 0.11
CA GLU A 47 6.15 0.58 0.01
C GLU A 47 5.86 -0.43 -1.12
N ARG A 48 4.92 -1.33 -0.89
CA ARG A 48 4.51 -2.33 -1.87
C ARG A 48 3.08 -2.80 -1.64
N LEU A 49 2.45 -3.38 -2.66
CA LEU A 49 1.20 -4.10 -2.51
C LEU A 49 1.42 -5.59 -2.68
N GLU A 50 0.74 -6.38 -1.87
CA GLU A 50 0.66 -7.82 -2.02
C GLU A 50 -0.78 -8.20 -2.40
N LEU A 51 -0.95 -8.75 -3.60
CA LEU A 51 -2.24 -9.28 -4.05
C LEU A 51 -2.50 -10.65 -3.42
N VAL A 52 -3.78 -11.05 -3.36
CA VAL A 52 -4.21 -12.36 -2.84
C VAL A 52 -3.58 -13.57 -3.55
N ASP A 53 -3.10 -13.40 -4.78
CA ASP A 53 -2.41 -14.43 -5.56
C ASP A 53 -0.90 -14.50 -5.26
N GLY A 54 -0.39 -13.68 -4.34
CA GLY A 54 1.03 -13.58 -4.00
C GLY A 54 1.84 -12.70 -4.96
N THR A 55 1.18 -11.99 -5.88
CA THR A 55 1.82 -10.99 -6.73
C THR A 55 2.21 -9.77 -5.90
N ILE A 56 3.46 -9.35 -6.00
CA ILE A 56 3.98 -8.14 -5.37
C ILE A 56 4.01 -7.02 -6.42
N ILE A 57 3.38 -5.89 -6.11
CA ILE A 57 3.40 -4.68 -6.92
C ILE A 57 4.26 -3.64 -6.20
N PRO A 58 5.37 -3.17 -6.80
CA PRO A 58 6.22 -2.15 -6.19
C PRO A 58 5.51 -0.79 -6.15
N ARG A 59 5.91 0.09 -5.22
CA ARG A 59 5.38 1.46 -5.08
C ARG A 59 5.23 2.22 -6.39
N GLU A 60 6.22 2.12 -7.26
CA GLU A 60 6.27 2.82 -8.56
C GLU A 60 5.18 2.37 -9.55
N SER A 61 4.52 1.24 -9.27
CA SER A 61 3.49 0.65 -10.13
C SER A 61 2.06 0.96 -9.71
N PHE A 62 1.85 1.75 -8.64
CA PHE A 62 0.53 2.19 -8.20
C PHE A 62 0.55 3.61 -7.64
N ILE A 63 -0.63 4.21 -7.51
CA ILE A 63 -0.83 5.56 -7.00
C ILE A 63 -1.81 5.47 -5.82
N LEU A 64 -1.54 6.16 -4.71
CA LEU A 64 -2.48 6.22 -3.60
C LEU A 64 -3.64 7.17 -3.97
N GLU A 65 -4.87 6.86 -3.58
CA GLU A 65 -6.05 7.70 -3.85
C GLU A 65 -5.85 9.14 -3.35
N ASP A 66 -5.14 9.31 -2.23
CA ASP A 66 -4.80 10.63 -1.66
C ASP A 66 -3.80 11.44 -2.52
N GLU A 67 -2.98 10.76 -3.34
CA GLU A 67 -2.02 11.40 -4.24
C GLU A 67 -2.62 11.80 -5.60
N VAL A 68 -3.87 11.42 -5.87
CA VAL A 68 -4.55 11.77 -7.11
C VAL A 68 -4.99 13.23 -7.03
N GLU A 69 -4.11 14.15 -7.43
CA GLU A 69 -4.46 15.58 -7.59
C GLU A 69 -5.55 15.74 -8.68
N ILE A 70 -6.70 16.31 -8.29
CA ILE A 70 -7.82 16.70 -9.16
C ILE A 70 -7.64 18.07 -9.81
#